data_AF-A0A840UJR2-F1
#
_entry.id   AF-A0A840UJR2-F1
#
_cell.length_a   1.000
_cell.length_b   1.000
_cell.length_c   1.000
_cell.angle_alpha   90.00
_cell.angle_beta   90.00
_cell.angle_gamma   90.00
#
_symmetry.space_group_name_H-M   'P 1'
#
loop_
_entity.id
_entity.type
_entity.pdbx_description
1 polymer ?
#
loop_
_entity_poly.entity_id
_entity_poly.type
_entity_poly.pdbx_seq_one_letter_code
_entity_poly.pdbx_strand_id
1 'polypeptide(L)'
;MFKLKSSTIILLTVVVFILTTTPYSYAARHHDNIDSTKNNTAAGQAHLFSDKIQQILTQYDNKPAAPPVADNDSILGKPLATPEQCVRYLLEVNPNPEISVTPKQLVSYYYKEGSREGVRPDVAFAQALVETGFFRYGGTVTPDQNNYCGLGTTSTIVKGAYFSNSLLGVRAHIQHLLAYASNRQPSEPIVDPRYSLVRSVYRPNTLNTWKDLNGRWAVPGKTYGQNILKIYEAILNS
;
A
#
# COMPACT_ATOMS: atom_id res chain seq x y z
N MET A 1 -49.03 -17.61 -12.54
CA MET A 1 -49.26 -16.89 -11.26
C MET A 1 -47.94 -16.86 -10.50
N PHE A 2 -47.41 -15.66 -10.29
CA PHE A 2 -46.08 -15.35 -9.74
C PHE A 2 -45.83 -15.91 -8.33
N LYS A 3 -44.56 -16.22 -8.02
CA LYS A 3 -43.88 -15.65 -6.85
C LYS A 3 -42.35 -15.80 -6.98
N LEU A 4 -41.71 -14.72 -7.45
CA LEU A 4 -40.30 -14.44 -7.15
C LEU A 4 -40.16 -14.31 -5.63
N LYS A 5 -39.23 -15.07 -5.02
CA LYS A 5 -38.76 -14.79 -3.65
C LYS A 5 -37.31 -14.31 -3.72
N SER A 6 -37.21 -12.98 -3.72
CA SER A 6 -36.22 -12.13 -3.05
C SER A 6 -34.82 -12.74 -2.84
N SER A 7 -33.90 -12.40 -3.75
CA SER A 7 -32.47 -12.47 -3.49
C SER A 7 -32.12 -11.45 -2.40
N THR A 8 -31.95 -11.90 -1.17
CA THR A 8 -31.35 -11.08 -0.11
C THR A 8 -29.87 -10.90 -0.44
N ILE A 9 -29.55 -9.80 -1.11
CA ILE A 9 -28.18 -9.30 -1.23
C ILE A 9 -27.74 -8.94 0.18
N ILE A 10 -26.93 -9.80 0.81
CA ILE A 10 -26.24 -9.48 2.06
C ILE A 10 -25.17 -8.45 1.69
N LEU A 11 -25.54 -7.17 1.85
CA LEU A 11 -24.64 -6.04 1.69
C LEU A 11 -23.59 -6.12 2.81
N LEU A 12 -22.40 -6.64 2.52
CA LEU A 12 -21.26 -6.51 3.42
C LEU A 12 -20.97 -5.01 3.57
N THR A 13 -21.39 -4.44 4.70
CA THR A 13 -21.02 -3.09 5.10
C THR A 13 -19.55 -3.11 5.51
N VAL A 14 -18.68 -2.76 4.57
CA VAL A 14 -17.28 -2.42 4.83
C VAL A 14 -17.15 -0.94 4.49
N VAL A 15 -16.54 -0.14 5.37
CA VAL A 15 -16.69 1.32 5.39
C VAL A 15 -15.37 2.01 5.02
N VAL A 16 -15.44 2.79 3.95
CA VAL A 16 -14.96 4.18 3.78
C VAL A 16 -13.61 4.57 4.39
N PHE A 17 -12.62 4.75 3.51
CA PHE A 17 -11.59 5.79 3.65
C PHE A 17 -11.97 6.97 2.74
N ILE A 18 -12.39 8.10 3.31
CA ILE A 18 -12.38 9.39 2.60
C ILE A 18 -11.02 10.02 2.90
N LEU A 19 -10.12 9.95 1.93
CA LEU A 19 -8.97 10.85 1.89
C LEU A 19 -9.52 12.22 1.46
N THR A 20 -9.69 13.14 2.41
CA THR A 20 -9.87 14.55 2.08
C THR A 20 -8.55 15.08 1.53
N THR A 21 -8.46 15.20 0.20
CA THR A 21 -7.39 15.98 -0.42
C THR A 21 -7.67 17.45 -0.16
N THR A 22 -6.88 18.10 0.69
CA THR A 22 -6.83 19.57 0.67
C THR A 22 -6.16 20.01 -0.63
N PRO A 23 -6.81 20.82 -1.49
CA PRO A 23 -6.15 21.37 -2.67
C PRO A 23 -5.17 22.45 -2.22
N TYR A 24 -3.88 22.28 -2.56
CA TYR A 24 -2.90 23.35 -2.45
C TYR A 24 -3.16 24.32 -3.62
N SER A 25 -3.72 25.49 -3.31
CA SER A 25 -3.96 26.56 -4.29
C SER A 25 -2.66 27.29 -4.60
N TYR A 26 -2.25 27.31 -5.87
CA TYR A 26 -1.21 28.23 -6.35
C TYR A 26 -1.87 29.57 -6.69
N ALA A 27 -1.63 30.59 -5.88
CA ALA A 27 -2.08 31.95 -6.17
C ALA A 27 -1.10 32.61 -7.16
N ALA A 28 -1.56 32.85 -8.39
CA ALA A 28 -0.88 33.73 -9.33
C ALA A 28 -1.36 35.18 -9.12
N ARG A 29 -0.44 36.11 -8.85
CA ARG A 29 -0.62 37.54 -9.10
C ARG A 29 0.64 38.11 -9.76
N HIS A 30 0.46 38.64 -10.95
CA HIS A 30 1.39 39.51 -11.66
C HIS A 30 1.06 40.97 -11.33
N HIS A 31 2.05 41.76 -10.91
CA HIS A 31 2.68 42.85 -11.68
C HIS A 31 3.58 43.73 -10.79
N ASP A 32 4.88 43.65 -11.10
CA ASP A 32 5.94 44.67 -11.17
C ASP A 32 5.85 45.96 -10.33
N ASN A 33 6.95 46.30 -9.63
CA ASN A 33 8.08 47.06 -10.18
C ASN A 33 9.18 47.26 -9.11
N ILE A 34 10.43 47.40 -9.57
CA ILE A 34 11.57 48.17 -9.02
C ILE A 34 12.90 47.42 -9.25
N ASP A 35 13.53 47.88 -10.32
CA ASP A 35 14.90 48.41 -10.39
C ASP A 35 16.10 47.48 -10.47
N SER A 36 16.89 47.85 -11.46
CA SER A 36 18.19 47.40 -11.89
C SER A 36 19.25 47.48 -10.78
N THR A 37 20.01 46.38 -10.60
CA THR A 37 21.47 46.34 -10.52
C THR A 37 21.95 45.02 -9.90
N LYS A 38 22.73 44.24 -10.69
CA LYS A 38 23.87 43.38 -10.30
C LYS A 38 24.02 42.20 -11.27
N ASN A 39 24.55 42.49 -12.45
CA ASN A 39 25.17 41.50 -13.31
C ASN A 39 26.50 41.10 -12.67
N ASN A 40 26.66 39.80 -12.38
CA ASN A 40 27.90 38.98 -12.46
C ASN A 40 27.83 37.64 -11.70
N THR A 41 26.69 37.25 -11.10
CA THR A 41 26.56 35.97 -10.36
C THR A 41 25.63 34.93 -11.03
N ALA A 42 24.85 35.31 -12.05
CA ALA A 42 23.82 34.47 -12.65
C ALA A 42 24.36 33.38 -13.61
N ALA A 43 25.47 33.65 -14.32
CA ALA A 43 26.04 32.70 -15.26
C ALA A 43 26.58 31.44 -14.57
N GLY A 44 27.31 31.59 -13.46
CA GLY A 44 27.84 30.45 -12.69
C GLY A 44 26.75 29.58 -12.04
N GLN A 45 25.63 30.18 -11.64
CA GLN A 45 24.48 29.44 -11.10
C GLN A 45 23.69 28.70 -12.19
N ALA A 46 23.54 29.29 -13.38
CA ALA A 46 22.88 28.63 -14.51
C ALA A 46 23.66 27.41 -15.02
N HIS A 47 25.00 27.49 -15.07
CA HIS A 47 25.85 26.35 -15.42
C HIS A 47 25.74 25.22 -14.40
N LEU A 48 25.85 25.52 -13.10
CA LEU A 48 25.72 24.52 -12.04
C LEU A 48 24.33 23.83 -12.01
N PHE A 49 23.28 24.58 -12.37
CA PHE A 49 21.92 24.04 -12.47
C PHE A 49 21.77 23.09 -13.66
N SER A 50 22.35 23.45 -14.81
CA SER A 50 22.38 22.61 -16.01
C SER A 50 23.16 21.31 -15.77
N ASP A 51 24.31 21.38 -15.11
CA ASP A 51 25.13 20.20 -14.82
C ASP A 51 24.43 19.22 -13.88
N LYS A 52 23.71 19.73 -12.89
CA LYS A 52 22.87 18.91 -12.00
C LYS A 52 21.71 18.25 -12.76
N ILE A 53 21.07 18.95 -13.70
CA ILE A 53 20.03 18.36 -14.54
C ILE A 53 20.62 17.24 -15.41
N GLN A 54 21.78 17.45 -16.03
CA GLN A 54 22.42 16.43 -16.85
C GLN A 54 22.85 15.20 -16.03
N GLN A 55 23.31 15.39 -14.79
CA GLN A 55 23.60 14.29 -13.87
C GLN A 55 22.35 13.51 -13.45
N ILE A 56 21.23 14.20 -13.21
CA ILE A 56 19.95 13.56 -12.90
C ILE A 56 19.44 12.74 -14.10
N LEU A 57 19.55 13.29 -15.31
CA LEU A 57 19.14 12.61 -16.54
C LEU A 57 20.02 11.39 -16.83
N THR A 58 21.34 11.52 -16.69
CA THR A 58 22.26 10.38 -16.86
C THR A 58 22.08 9.31 -15.78
N GLN A 59 21.73 9.67 -14.55
CA GLN A 59 21.37 8.71 -13.52
C GLN A 59 20.06 7.97 -13.84
N TYR A 60 19.09 8.66 -14.45
CA TYR A 60 17.83 8.08 -14.89
C TYR A 60 18.02 7.09 -16.05
N ASP A 61 18.85 7.46 -17.04
CA ASP A 61 19.12 6.64 -18.22
C ASP A 61 19.93 5.37 -17.93
N ASN A 62 20.72 5.36 -16.84
CA ASN A 62 21.54 4.21 -16.42
C ASN A 62 20.82 3.25 -15.47
N LYS A 63 19.52 3.45 -15.21
CA LYS A 63 18.73 2.53 -14.39
C LYS A 63 18.43 1.25 -15.19
N PRO A 64 18.71 0.05 -14.64
CA PRO A 64 18.36 -1.20 -15.31
C PRO A 64 16.87 -1.21 -15.65
N ALA A 65 16.56 -1.48 -16.91
CA ALA A 65 15.17 -1.60 -17.36
C ALA A 65 14.46 -2.66 -16.50
N ALA A 66 13.28 -2.32 -16.00
CA ALA A 66 12.43 -3.27 -15.31
C ALA A 66 12.22 -4.51 -16.21
N PRO A 67 12.30 -5.73 -15.67
CA PRO A 67 12.10 -6.94 -16.46
C PRO A 67 10.74 -6.93 -17.18
N PRO A 68 10.61 -7.66 -18.30
CA PRO A 68 9.39 -7.66 -19.12
C PRO A 68 8.17 -8.09 -18.30
N VAL A 69 7.02 -7.49 -18.61
CA VAL A 69 5.73 -7.59 -17.90
C VAL A 69 5.20 -9.03 -17.88
N ALA A 70 5.70 -9.85 -16.97
CA ALA A 70 5.12 -11.13 -16.61
C ALA A 70 4.24 -10.93 -15.37
N ASP A 71 2.92 -10.96 -15.60
CA ASP A 71 1.82 -10.98 -14.61
C ASP A 71 2.10 -10.28 -13.25
N ASN A 72 2.32 -8.96 -13.31
CA ASN A 72 2.67 -8.12 -12.16
C ASN A 72 1.53 -7.89 -11.15
N ASP A 73 0.34 -8.45 -11.40
CA ASP A 73 -0.89 -8.14 -10.65
C ASP A 73 -1.41 -9.33 -9.81
N SER A 74 -0.77 -10.50 -9.86
CA SER A 74 -1.22 -11.65 -9.07
C SER A 74 -0.99 -11.47 -7.55
N ILE A 75 -1.94 -11.89 -6.72
CA ILE A 75 -1.82 -11.90 -5.24
C ILE A 75 -0.83 -12.97 -4.78
N LEU A 76 -0.89 -14.15 -5.41
CA LEU A 76 0.00 -15.26 -5.12
C LEU A 76 1.22 -15.23 -6.05
N GLY A 77 2.38 -15.64 -5.55
CA GLY A 77 3.61 -15.74 -6.33
C GLY A 77 4.87 -15.32 -5.57
N LYS A 78 5.98 -15.28 -6.30
CA LYS A 78 7.28 -14.83 -5.75
C LYS A 78 7.41 -13.31 -5.84
N PRO A 79 7.98 -12.64 -4.83
CA PRO A 79 8.25 -11.21 -4.90
C PRO A 79 9.20 -10.88 -6.05
N LEU A 80 9.03 -9.69 -6.64
CA LEU A 80 9.98 -9.09 -7.58
C LEU A 80 10.79 -7.98 -6.92
N ALA A 81 10.18 -7.20 -6.01
CA ALA A 81 10.94 -6.24 -5.23
C ALA A 81 11.82 -6.96 -4.21
N THR A 82 12.93 -6.34 -3.81
CA THR A 82 13.75 -6.81 -2.69
C THR A 82 13.30 -6.18 -1.36
N PRO A 83 13.61 -6.81 -0.21
CA PRO A 83 13.41 -6.18 1.10
C PRO A 83 14.05 -4.79 1.18
N GLU A 84 15.24 -4.61 0.60
CA GLU A 84 15.98 -3.35 0.61
C GLU A 84 15.23 -2.25 -0.16
N GLN A 85 14.61 -2.56 -1.29
CA GLN A 85 13.76 -1.62 -2.03
C GLN A 85 12.54 -1.21 -1.20
N CYS A 86 11.87 -2.16 -0.56
CA CYS A 86 10.74 -1.85 0.33
C CYS A 86 11.14 -0.90 1.47
N VAL A 87 12.28 -1.16 2.13
CA VAL A 87 12.80 -0.31 3.21
C VAL A 87 13.18 1.07 2.70
N ARG A 88 13.88 1.14 1.57
CA ARG A 88 14.36 2.40 0.98
C ARG A 88 13.20 3.30 0.60
N TYR A 89 12.23 2.77 -0.13
CA TYR A 89 11.05 3.55 -0.54
C TYR A 89 10.23 4.03 0.66
N LEU A 90 10.03 3.18 1.68
CA LEU A 90 9.37 3.61 2.92
C LEU A 90 10.10 4.80 3.55
N LEU A 91 11.43 4.71 3.72
CA LEU A 91 12.21 5.74 4.40
C LEU A 91 12.39 7.03 3.59
N GLU A 92 12.37 6.93 2.25
CA GLU A 92 12.33 8.09 1.36
C GLU A 92 11.04 8.90 1.56
N VAL A 93 9.89 8.22 1.64
CA VAL A 93 8.59 8.88 1.79
C VAL A 93 8.33 9.28 3.23
N ASN A 94 8.67 8.42 4.20
CA ASN A 94 8.49 8.66 5.63
C ASN A 94 9.77 8.28 6.41
N PRO A 95 10.63 9.25 6.74
CA PRO A 95 11.85 8.98 7.50
C PRO A 95 11.62 8.50 8.93
N ASN A 96 10.44 8.74 9.51
CA ASN A 96 10.10 8.41 10.90
C ASN A 96 8.75 7.68 10.99
N PRO A 97 8.63 6.44 10.49
CA PRO A 97 7.38 5.68 10.54
C PRO A 97 7.03 5.27 11.98
N GLU A 98 5.75 5.40 12.35
CA GLU A 98 5.25 5.04 13.69
C GLU A 98 5.00 3.53 13.79
N ILE A 99 6.07 2.75 13.87
CA ILE A 99 6.02 1.28 13.95
C ILE A 99 6.74 0.77 15.20
N SER A 100 6.25 -0.33 15.78
CA SER A 100 6.79 -0.90 17.03
C SER A 100 8.11 -1.68 16.86
N VAL A 101 8.60 -1.80 15.62
CA VAL A 101 9.88 -2.42 15.25
C VAL A 101 10.57 -1.58 14.18
N THR A 102 11.83 -1.86 13.85
CA THR A 102 12.53 -1.13 12.77
C THR A 102 11.88 -1.39 11.40
N PRO A 103 11.99 -0.45 10.43
CA PRO A 103 11.52 -0.66 9.05
C PRO A 103 12.04 -1.95 8.42
N LYS A 104 13.34 -2.24 8.60
CA LYS A 104 13.97 -3.46 8.11
C LYS A 104 13.34 -4.71 8.71
N GLN A 105 13.06 -4.69 10.01
CA GLN A 105 12.45 -5.81 10.72
C GLN A 105 11.00 -6.03 10.28
N LEU A 106 10.21 -4.97 10.13
CA LEU A 106 8.84 -5.08 9.64
C LEU A 106 8.79 -5.69 8.24
N VAL A 107 9.61 -5.18 7.30
CA VAL A 107 9.71 -5.74 5.95
C VAL A 107 10.16 -7.21 6.00
N SER A 108 11.11 -7.57 6.86
CA SER A 108 11.54 -8.97 7.01
C SER A 108 10.40 -9.90 7.43
N TYR A 109 9.46 -9.43 8.27
CA TYR A 109 8.27 -10.18 8.63
C TYR A 109 7.34 -10.40 7.44
N TYR A 110 7.14 -9.39 6.59
CA TYR A 110 6.35 -9.54 5.36
C TYR A 110 6.95 -10.62 4.46
N TYR A 111 8.26 -10.55 4.20
CA TYR A 111 8.92 -11.54 3.34
C TYR A 111 8.85 -12.94 3.92
N LYS A 112 9.00 -13.09 5.24
CA LYS A 112 8.89 -14.39 5.91
C LYS A 112 7.47 -14.97 5.83
N GLU A 113 6.45 -14.21 6.25
CA GLU A 113 5.07 -14.70 6.30
C GLU A 113 4.47 -14.85 4.89
N GLY A 114 4.70 -13.88 3.99
CA GLY A 114 4.21 -13.95 2.62
C GLY A 114 4.83 -15.12 1.84
N SER A 115 6.15 -15.29 1.90
CA SER A 115 6.82 -16.39 1.21
C SER A 115 6.39 -17.77 1.72
N ARG A 116 6.13 -17.88 3.03
CA ARG A 116 5.59 -19.09 3.65
C ARG A 116 4.23 -19.48 3.09
N GLU A 117 3.35 -18.50 2.88
CA GLU A 117 1.98 -18.77 2.39
C GLU A 117 1.85 -18.71 0.87
N GLY A 118 2.89 -18.29 0.16
CA GLY A 118 2.89 -18.06 -1.29
C GLY A 118 2.20 -16.76 -1.70
N VAL A 119 1.96 -15.84 -0.75
CA VAL A 119 1.41 -14.50 -1.00
C VAL A 119 2.57 -13.54 -1.28
N ARG A 120 2.44 -12.72 -2.31
CA ARG A 120 3.44 -11.71 -2.71
C ARG A 120 3.75 -10.73 -1.57
N PRO A 121 4.90 -10.85 -0.88
CA PRO A 121 5.18 -10.04 0.32
C PRO A 121 5.48 -8.57 0.00
N ASP A 122 6.07 -8.31 -1.17
CA ASP A 122 6.38 -6.99 -1.69
C ASP A 122 5.12 -6.17 -1.95
N VAL A 123 4.11 -6.76 -2.59
CA VAL A 123 2.85 -6.08 -2.87
C VAL A 123 1.96 -6.01 -1.63
N ALA A 124 1.98 -7.02 -0.75
CA ALA A 124 1.33 -6.93 0.56
C ALA A 124 1.93 -5.81 1.44
N PHE A 125 3.24 -5.59 1.36
CA PHE A 125 3.87 -4.44 2.01
C PHE A 125 3.43 -3.12 1.37
N ALA A 126 3.34 -3.05 0.03
CA ALA A 126 2.78 -1.87 -0.66
C ALA A 126 1.34 -1.57 -0.21
N GLN A 127 0.50 -2.59 -0.05
CA GLN A 127 -0.85 -2.45 0.52
C GLN A 127 -0.79 -1.88 1.93
N ALA A 128 0.14 -2.33 2.78
CA ALA A 128 0.31 -1.79 4.12
C ALA A 128 0.64 -0.29 4.13
N LEU A 129 1.44 0.17 3.18
CA LEU A 129 1.74 1.60 3.01
C LEU A 129 0.48 2.40 2.64
N VAL A 130 -0.39 1.84 1.78
CA VAL A 130 -1.69 2.45 1.45
C VAL A 130 -2.59 2.53 2.68
N GLU A 131 -2.74 1.42 3.40
CA GLU A 131 -3.66 1.27 4.54
C GLU A 131 -3.28 2.15 5.74
N THR A 132 -1.99 2.38 5.94
CA THR A 132 -1.46 3.12 7.09
C THR A 132 -1.03 4.54 6.76
N GLY A 133 -1.18 4.99 5.50
CA GLY A 133 -0.62 6.27 5.06
C GLY A 133 0.90 6.34 5.25
N PHE A 134 1.61 5.26 4.91
CA PHE A 134 3.04 5.05 5.16
C PHE A 134 3.39 5.08 6.65
N PHE A 135 2.59 4.41 7.48
CA PHE A 135 2.73 4.38 8.94
C PHE A 135 2.73 5.77 9.60
N ARG A 136 1.99 6.72 9.01
CA ARG A 136 1.60 7.99 9.66
C ARG A 136 0.25 7.88 10.35
N TYR A 137 -0.55 6.91 9.93
CA TYR A 137 -1.93 6.73 10.34
C TYR A 137 -2.77 8.00 10.05
N GLY A 138 -4.00 8.06 10.55
CA GLY A 138 -4.97 9.12 10.21
C GLY A 138 -6.41 8.63 10.10
N GLY A 139 -6.61 7.30 10.17
CA GLY A 139 -7.92 6.67 10.33
C GLY A 139 -8.15 6.18 11.77
N THR A 140 -8.98 5.15 11.92
CA THR A 140 -9.29 4.52 13.22
C THR A 140 -8.23 3.55 13.72
N VAL A 141 -7.30 3.19 12.85
CA VAL A 141 -6.15 2.37 13.21
C VAL A 141 -5.04 3.27 13.76
N THR A 142 -4.48 2.86 14.90
CA THR A 142 -3.41 3.55 15.60
C THR A 142 -2.14 2.68 15.66
N PRO A 143 -0.94 3.27 15.82
CA PRO A 143 0.33 2.53 15.82
C PRO A 143 0.38 1.33 16.79
N ASP A 144 -0.21 1.47 17.98
CA ASP A 144 -0.23 0.46 19.04
C ASP A 144 -1.02 -0.81 18.67
N GLN A 145 -1.87 -0.75 17.64
CA GLN A 145 -2.65 -1.90 17.20
C GLN A 145 -1.83 -2.95 16.45
N ASN A 146 -0.67 -2.57 15.88
CA ASN A 146 0.07 -3.38 14.92
C ASN A 146 -0.82 -3.92 13.77
N ASN A 147 -1.87 -3.17 13.40
CA ASN A 147 -2.83 -3.55 12.38
C ASN A 147 -2.48 -2.86 11.06
N TYR A 148 -1.70 -3.54 10.22
CA TYR A 148 -1.14 -2.93 9.02
C TYR A 148 -2.04 -2.99 7.79
N CYS A 149 -3.28 -3.48 7.93
CA CYS A 149 -4.16 -3.71 6.80
C CYS A 149 -5.65 -3.44 7.07
N GLY A 150 -5.93 -2.66 8.12
CA GLY A 150 -7.29 -2.18 8.40
C GLY A 150 -8.27 -3.25 8.91
N LEU A 151 -7.78 -4.36 9.48
CA LEU A 151 -8.68 -5.44 9.93
C LEU A 151 -9.64 -4.97 11.03
N GLY A 152 -10.93 -5.26 10.86
CA GLY A 152 -11.93 -5.04 11.91
C GLY A 152 -12.44 -3.60 12.05
N THR A 153 -12.06 -2.68 11.16
CA THR A 153 -12.63 -1.32 11.14
C THR A 153 -14.03 -1.35 10.51
N THR A 154 -15.07 -1.45 11.34
CA THR A 154 -16.46 -1.48 10.84
C THR A 154 -17.12 -0.10 10.77
N SER A 155 -16.50 0.92 11.38
CA SER A 155 -16.90 2.34 11.31
C SER A 155 -15.76 3.25 11.77
N THR A 156 -15.95 4.57 11.68
CA THR A 156 -15.03 5.60 12.21
C THR A 156 -14.90 5.59 13.74
N ILE A 157 -15.69 4.77 14.45
CA ILE A 157 -15.76 4.73 15.92
C ILE A 157 -15.26 3.39 16.46
N VAL A 158 -15.42 2.31 15.70
CA VAL A 158 -14.98 0.97 16.11
C VAL A 158 -13.49 0.83 15.85
N LYS A 159 -12.71 0.67 16.93
CA LYS A 159 -11.28 0.37 16.86
C LYS A 159 -11.08 -0.96 16.13
N GLY A 160 -10.09 -1.00 15.24
CA GLY A 160 -9.70 -2.21 14.52
C GLY A 160 -9.16 -3.31 15.44
N ALA A 161 -8.81 -4.45 14.84
CA ALA A 161 -8.14 -5.54 15.53
C ALA A 161 -6.81 -5.09 16.14
N TYR A 162 -6.48 -5.64 17.31
CA TYR A 162 -5.21 -5.44 18.00
C TYR A 162 -4.36 -6.71 17.91
N PHE A 163 -3.09 -6.54 17.59
CA PHE A 163 -2.10 -7.61 17.59
C PHE A 163 -0.99 -7.28 18.57
N SER A 164 -0.59 -8.27 19.38
CA SER A 164 0.36 -8.06 20.49
C SER A 164 1.77 -7.69 20.03
N ASN A 165 2.11 -7.92 18.75
CA ASN A 165 3.37 -7.49 18.14
C ASN A 165 3.24 -7.39 16.61
N SER A 166 4.22 -6.74 15.96
CA SER A 166 4.26 -6.57 14.51
C SER A 166 4.22 -7.88 13.73
N LEU A 167 4.86 -8.94 14.22
CA LEU A 167 4.87 -10.22 13.51
C LEU A 167 3.46 -10.79 13.39
N LEU A 168 2.66 -10.74 14.46
CA LEU A 168 1.27 -11.19 14.41
C LEU A 168 0.39 -10.29 13.54
N GLY A 169 0.64 -8.98 13.56
CA GLY A 169 -0.03 -8.04 12.66
C GLY A 169 0.20 -8.35 11.18
N VAL A 170 1.46 -8.58 10.82
CA VAL A 170 1.84 -9.00 9.46
C VAL A 170 1.26 -10.37 9.12
N ARG A 171 1.29 -11.33 10.04
CA ARG A 171 0.70 -12.65 9.83
C ARG A 171 -0.81 -12.55 9.56
N ALA A 172 -1.54 -11.76 10.35
CA ALA A 172 -2.97 -11.56 10.15
C ALA A 172 -3.26 -10.96 8.77
N HIS A 173 -2.45 -9.99 8.33
CA HIS A 173 -2.57 -9.41 7.00
C HIS A 173 -2.37 -10.46 5.89
N ILE A 174 -1.27 -11.24 5.95
CA ILE A 174 -0.99 -12.28 4.97
C ILE A 174 -2.08 -13.37 4.97
N GLN A 175 -2.58 -13.75 6.16
CA GLN A 175 -3.71 -14.67 6.29
C GLN A 175 -4.97 -14.09 5.65
N HIS A 176 -5.25 -12.80 5.80
CA HIS A 176 -6.43 -12.19 5.18
C HIS A 176 -6.35 -12.23 3.65
N LEU A 177 -5.18 -11.93 3.07
CA LEU A 177 -4.94 -12.08 1.64
C LEU A 177 -5.09 -13.53 1.17
N LEU A 178 -4.52 -14.49 1.92
CA LEU A 178 -4.69 -15.91 1.64
C LEU A 178 -6.17 -16.32 1.70
N ALA A 179 -6.95 -15.73 2.61
CA ALA A 179 -8.38 -15.95 2.71
C ALA A 179 -9.15 -15.46 1.47
N TYR A 180 -8.64 -14.52 0.68
CA TYR A 180 -9.23 -14.19 -0.61
C TYR A 180 -8.70 -15.09 -1.74
N ALA A 181 -7.41 -15.39 -1.73
CA ALA A 181 -6.71 -15.94 -2.88
C ALA A 181 -6.58 -17.48 -2.91
N SER A 182 -6.86 -18.18 -1.81
CA SER A 182 -6.68 -19.64 -1.74
C SER A 182 -7.75 -20.37 -0.92
N ASN A 183 -7.98 -21.63 -1.28
CA ASN A 183 -8.79 -22.58 -0.50
C ASN A 183 -7.97 -23.33 0.58
N ARG A 184 -6.63 -23.25 0.52
CA ARG A 184 -5.71 -23.90 1.45
C ARG A 184 -5.81 -23.26 2.85
N GLN A 185 -5.60 -24.06 3.90
CA GLN A 185 -5.43 -23.53 5.25
C GLN A 185 -4.05 -22.89 5.43
N PRO A 186 -3.91 -21.82 6.24
CA PRO A 186 -2.60 -21.24 6.53
C PRO A 186 -1.68 -22.26 7.21
N SER A 187 -0.38 -22.07 7.05
CA SER A 187 0.64 -22.97 7.61
C SER A 187 0.86 -22.73 9.10
N GLU A 188 0.55 -21.52 9.57
CA GLU A 188 0.61 -21.11 10.98
C GLU A 188 -0.81 -20.99 11.57
N PRO A 189 -0.95 -20.99 12.92
CA PRO A 189 -2.21 -20.71 13.57
C PRO A 189 -2.87 -19.42 13.06
N ILE A 190 -4.18 -19.48 12.82
CA ILE A 190 -4.98 -18.34 12.36
C ILE A 190 -5.03 -17.30 13.48
N VAL A 191 -4.55 -16.09 13.18
CA VAL A 191 -4.63 -14.91 14.04
C VAL A 191 -5.47 -13.80 13.44
N ASP A 192 -5.78 -13.87 12.13
CA ASP A 192 -6.79 -13.01 11.51
C ASP A 192 -8.20 -13.34 12.03
N PRO A 193 -8.85 -12.43 12.78
CA PRO A 193 -10.18 -12.68 13.34
C PRO A 193 -11.28 -12.80 12.28
N ARG A 194 -11.02 -12.38 11.03
CA ARG A 194 -11.98 -12.42 9.93
C ARG A 194 -11.72 -13.56 8.94
N TYR A 195 -10.68 -14.37 9.14
CA TYR A 195 -10.27 -15.40 8.17
C TYR A 195 -11.42 -16.35 7.81
N SER A 196 -12.05 -16.95 8.83
CA SER A 196 -13.14 -17.91 8.66
C SER A 196 -14.37 -17.27 8.00
N LEU A 197 -14.67 -16.01 8.33
CA LEU A 197 -15.77 -15.27 7.71
C LEU A 197 -15.50 -15.05 6.21
N VAL A 198 -14.33 -14.52 5.84
CA VAL A 198 -13.97 -14.33 4.43
C VAL A 198 -14.00 -15.65 3.66
N ARG A 199 -13.40 -16.73 4.19
CA ARG A 199 -13.47 -18.04 3.53
C ARG A 199 -14.90 -18.55 3.38
N SER A 200 -15.78 -18.34 4.35
CA SER A 200 -17.18 -18.78 4.26
C SER A 200 -17.95 -18.05 3.16
N VAL A 201 -17.69 -16.75 2.96
CA VAL A 201 -18.36 -15.92 1.96
C VAL A 201 -17.88 -16.22 0.54
N TYR A 202 -16.58 -16.46 0.36
CA TYR A 202 -16.00 -16.62 -0.97
C TYR A 202 -16.00 -18.06 -1.48
N ARG A 203 -16.07 -19.08 -0.60
CA ARG A 203 -16.01 -20.49 -1.05
C ARG A 203 -17.10 -20.82 -2.09
N PRO A 204 -16.76 -21.58 -3.16
CA PRO A 204 -15.44 -22.14 -3.47
C PRO A 204 -14.48 -21.18 -4.20
N ASN A 205 -14.94 -19.97 -4.52
CA ASN A 205 -14.22 -18.98 -5.32
C ASN A 205 -12.97 -18.41 -4.62
N THR A 206 -12.07 -17.90 -5.43
CA THR A 206 -10.86 -17.19 -5.03
C THR A 206 -10.65 -15.97 -5.93
N LEU A 207 -9.91 -14.99 -5.41
CA LEU A 207 -9.45 -13.84 -6.17
C LEU A 207 -8.02 -14.08 -6.66
N ASN A 208 -7.69 -13.61 -7.86
CA ASN A 208 -6.38 -13.88 -8.46
C ASN A 208 -5.48 -12.65 -8.39
N THR A 209 -6.05 -11.46 -8.59
CA THR A 209 -5.30 -10.21 -8.78
C THR A 209 -5.54 -9.18 -7.68
N TRP A 210 -4.63 -8.23 -7.50
CA TRP A 210 -4.81 -7.13 -6.55
C TRP A 210 -6.00 -6.26 -6.90
N LYS A 211 -6.30 -6.09 -8.20
CA LYS A 211 -7.50 -5.39 -8.68
C LYS A 211 -8.80 -6.11 -8.33
N ASP A 212 -8.78 -7.44 -8.15
CA ASP A 212 -9.97 -8.16 -7.68
C ASP A 212 -10.35 -7.76 -6.26
N LEU A 213 -9.46 -7.17 -5.46
CA LEU A 213 -9.78 -6.67 -4.13
C LEU A 213 -10.65 -5.39 -4.15
N ASN A 214 -10.83 -4.77 -5.32
CA ASN A 214 -11.68 -3.59 -5.49
C ASN A 214 -13.12 -3.86 -5.04
N GLY A 215 -13.64 -3.02 -4.14
CA GLY A 215 -15.00 -3.16 -3.60
C GLY A 215 -15.20 -4.37 -2.68
N ARG A 216 -14.14 -5.16 -2.42
CA ARG A 216 -14.19 -6.38 -1.60
C ARG A 216 -13.36 -6.26 -0.33
N TRP A 217 -12.20 -5.62 -0.42
CA TRP A 217 -11.36 -5.26 0.70
C TRP A 217 -11.78 -3.91 1.31
N ALA A 218 -11.96 -2.90 0.46
CA ALA A 218 -12.44 -1.57 0.81
C ALA A 218 -13.63 -1.19 -0.10
N VAL A 219 -14.64 -0.51 0.45
CA VAL A 219 -15.85 -0.08 -0.28
C VAL A 219 -15.97 1.45 -0.23
N PRO A 220 -16.28 2.14 -1.35
CA PRO A 220 -16.56 1.57 -2.68
C PRO A 220 -15.32 1.07 -3.43
N GLY A 221 -14.11 1.46 -3.02
CA GLY A 221 -12.81 0.86 -3.40
C GLY A 221 -12.58 0.60 -4.89
N LYS A 222 -13.12 1.42 -5.80
CA LYS A 222 -13.10 1.16 -7.26
C LYS A 222 -11.70 1.14 -7.87
N THR A 223 -10.75 1.84 -7.25
CA THR A 223 -9.35 1.95 -7.71
C THR A 223 -8.35 1.44 -6.67
N TYR A 224 -8.81 0.62 -5.72
CA TYR A 224 -8.03 0.19 -4.57
C TYR A 224 -6.78 -0.61 -4.98
N GLY A 225 -6.95 -1.69 -5.74
CA GLY A 225 -5.86 -2.49 -6.27
C GLY A 225 -4.92 -1.68 -7.15
N GLN A 226 -5.44 -0.77 -7.97
CA GLN A 226 -4.61 0.13 -8.78
C GLN A 226 -3.71 1.03 -7.92
N ASN A 227 -4.21 1.54 -6.79
CA ASN A 227 -3.42 2.33 -5.87
C ASN A 227 -2.29 1.49 -5.23
N ILE A 228 -2.58 0.25 -4.85
CA ILE A 228 -1.55 -0.68 -4.32
C ILE A 228 -0.47 -0.92 -5.36
N LEU A 229 -0.86 -1.26 -6.60
CA LEU A 229 0.09 -1.52 -7.68
C LEU A 229 0.94 -0.30 -8.01
N LYS A 230 0.36 0.91 -7.95
CA LYS A 230 1.12 2.16 -8.13
C LYS A 230 2.21 2.34 -7.06
N ILE A 231 1.90 2.02 -5.80
CA ILE A 231 2.91 2.04 -4.71
C ILE A 231 3.97 0.96 -4.94
N TYR A 232 3.55 -0.25 -5.33
CA TYR A 232 4.48 -1.34 -5.66
C TYR A 232 5.43 -0.99 -6.82
N GLU A 233 4.92 -0.37 -7.89
CA GLU A 233 5.75 0.14 -8.99
C GLU A 233 6.77 1.18 -8.51
N ALA A 234 6.39 2.05 -7.58
CA ALA A 234 7.32 3.00 -6.98
C ALA A 234 8.40 2.29 -6.15
N ILE A 235 8.06 1.25 -5.39
CA ILE A 235 9.03 0.41 -4.65
C ILE A 235 10.05 -0.22 -5.61
N LEU A 236 9.60 -0.86 -6.69
CA LEU A 236 10.50 -1.46 -7.70
C LEU A 236 11.48 -0.45 -8.27
N ASN A 237 11.09 0.82 -8.27
CA ASN A 237 11.83 1.92 -8.86
C ASN A 237 12.70 2.72 -7.88
N SER A 238 12.67 2.40 -6.59
CA SER A 238 13.53 2.99 -5.56
C SER A 238 14.95 2.45 -5.56
#